data_AF-A0A6A2WSC3-F1
#
_entry.id   AF-A0A6A2WSC3-F1
#
_cell.length_a   1.000
_cell.length_b   1.000
_cell.length_c   1.000
_cell.angle_alpha   90.00
_cell.angle_beta   90.00
_cell.angle_gamma   90.00
#
_symmetry.space_group_name_H-M   'P 1'
#
loop_
_entity.id
_entity.type
_entity.pdbx_description
1 polymer ?
#
loop_
_entity_poly.entity_id
_entity_poly.type
_entity_poly.pdbx_seq_one_letter_code
_entity_poly.pdbx_strand_id
1 'polypeptide(L)'
;MRVTKLTTGKLISLSEQELVDRHSKGEDQGSSKGVDGTCNTNEEANHSATINGFEDVPVNSEDALQKAVANQPVSVVIDAKGFDFQLNSGGVFMGPCGTQLNHGVTAVGYGDDDDGTKYWLVKKSWGGSWGEQGYIRMQRDVDAKEGP
;
A
#
# COMPACT_ATOMS: atom_id res chain seq x y z
N MET A 1 6.41 -1.35 8.67
CA MET A 1 6.11 -1.54 7.23
C MET A 1 6.21 -3.03 6.97
N ARG A 2 5.20 -3.66 6.37
CA ARG A 2 5.10 -5.13 6.31
C ARG A 2 5.38 -5.66 4.90
N VAL A 3 6.20 -6.71 4.83
CA VAL A 3 6.57 -7.42 3.61
C VAL A 3 5.92 -8.80 3.63
N THR A 4 5.12 -9.13 2.62
CA THR A 4 4.46 -10.44 2.48
C THR A 4 4.88 -11.09 1.17
N LYS A 5 5.63 -12.19 1.22
CA LYS A 5 6.19 -12.83 0.02
C LYS A 5 5.18 -13.76 -0.65
N LEU A 6 4.79 -13.46 -1.89
CA LEU A 6 4.00 -14.35 -2.75
C LEU A 6 4.91 -14.92 -3.84
N THR A 7 5.12 -16.24 -3.85
CA THR A 7 6.06 -16.92 -4.76
C THR A 7 5.40 -17.62 -5.93
N THR A 8 4.09 -17.49 -6.10
CA THR A 8 3.40 -18.14 -7.22
C THR A 8 3.66 -17.35 -8.49
N GLY A 9 4.26 -17.96 -9.52
CA GLY A 9 4.45 -17.35 -10.85
C GLY A 9 3.15 -17.07 -11.62
N LYS A 10 2.00 -17.06 -10.93
CA LYS A 10 0.67 -16.75 -11.44
C LYS A 10 0.12 -15.58 -10.65
N LEU A 11 -0.34 -14.54 -11.35
CA LEU A 11 -1.04 -13.42 -10.73
C LEU A 11 -2.46 -13.87 -10.33
N ILE A 12 -2.78 -13.74 -9.05
CA ILE A 12 -4.09 -14.07 -8.48
C ILE A 12 -4.53 -12.86 -7.66
N SER A 13 -5.75 -12.38 -7.87
CA SER A 13 -6.35 -11.36 -7.01
C SER A 13 -6.84 -12.02 -5.73
N LEU A 14 -6.49 -11.46 -4.57
CA LEU A 14 -6.95 -11.92 -3.26
C LEU A 14 -8.09 -11.01 -2.76
N SER A 15 -8.89 -11.50 -1.82
CA SER A 15 -10.03 -10.76 -1.27
C SER A 15 -9.59 -9.85 -0.12
N GLU A 16 -9.78 -8.54 -0.28
CA GLU A 16 -9.59 -7.58 0.83
C GLU A 16 -10.73 -7.70 1.86
N GLN A 17 -11.95 -8.07 1.43
CA GLN A 17 -13.12 -8.18 2.31
C GLN A 17 -12.96 -9.34 3.32
N GLU A 18 -12.36 -10.45 2.92
CA GLU A 18 -12.06 -11.56 3.84
C GLU A 18 -11.14 -11.10 4.99
N LEU A 19 -10.21 -10.16 4.74
CA LEU A 19 -9.34 -9.62 5.78
C LEU A 19 -10.10 -8.70 6.75
N VAL A 20 -11.04 -7.90 6.24
CA VAL A 20 -11.88 -7.01 7.04
C VAL A 20 -12.80 -7.81 7.97
N ASP A 21 -13.56 -8.76 7.42
CA ASP A 21 -14.56 -9.54 8.16
C ASP A 21 -13.95 -10.44 9.24
N ARG A 22 -12.70 -10.86 9.04
CA ARG A 22 -11.93 -11.68 10.00
C ARG A 22 -11.39 -10.90 11.18
N HIS A 23 -11.01 -9.64 10.96
CA HIS A 23 -10.42 -8.81 12.01
C HIS A 23 -11.49 -8.26 12.95
N SER A 24 -12.68 -8.01 12.42
CA SER A 24 -13.84 -7.46 13.12
C SER A 24 -14.63 -8.56 13.85
N LYS A 25 -14.03 -9.19 14.87
CA LYS A 25 -14.79 -10.05 15.79
C LYS A 25 -15.65 -9.21 16.74
N GLY A 26 -16.80 -8.77 16.24
CA GLY A 26 -17.90 -8.26 17.03
C GLY A 26 -18.33 -6.85 16.66
N GLU A 27 -19.17 -6.72 15.63
CA GLU A 27 -20.49 -6.08 15.70
C GLU A 27 -21.14 -6.20 14.31
N ASP A 28 -22.32 -6.83 14.29
CA ASP A 28 -23.16 -7.06 13.11
C ASP A 28 -23.81 -5.73 12.68
N GLN A 29 -23.74 -5.35 11.39
CA GLN A 29 -24.89 -4.93 10.54
C GLN A 29 -24.49 -4.68 9.06
N GLY A 30 -25.14 -5.40 8.13
CA GLY A 30 -25.62 -4.85 6.84
C GLY A 30 -24.71 -4.93 5.59
N SER A 31 -25.20 -5.61 4.55
CA SER A 31 -24.52 -5.95 3.29
C SER A 31 -24.06 -4.79 2.37
N SER A 32 -22.95 -5.06 1.67
CA SER A 32 -22.40 -4.49 0.42
C SER A 32 -21.38 -3.33 0.52
N LYS A 33 -20.11 -3.66 0.24
CA LYS A 33 -18.96 -2.78 -0.07
C LYS A 33 -18.46 -1.90 1.09
N GLY A 34 -17.41 -2.36 1.77
CA GLY A 34 -16.61 -1.52 2.68
C GLY A 34 -17.19 -1.38 4.09
N VAL A 35 -17.96 -2.38 4.54
CA VAL A 35 -18.52 -2.50 5.88
C VAL A 35 -18.06 -3.82 6.50
N ASP A 36 -17.88 -3.83 7.82
CA ASP A 36 -17.54 -5.04 8.57
C ASP A 36 -18.70 -6.06 8.44
N GLY A 37 -18.43 -7.18 7.77
CA GLY A 37 -19.37 -8.28 7.62
C GLY A 37 -19.16 -9.37 8.67
N THR A 38 -20.16 -10.25 8.82
CA THR A 38 -19.95 -11.51 9.55
C THR A 38 -19.08 -12.43 8.69
N CYS A 39 -17.96 -12.87 9.26
CA CYS A 39 -17.06 -13.88 8.69
C CYS A 39 -17.82 -15.07 8.08
N ASN A 40 -17.71 -15.25 6.74
CA ASN A 40 -18.34 -16.33 6.00
C ASN A 40 -17.45 -17.59 6.00
N THR A 41 -17.69 -18.48 6.97
CA THR A 41 -16.92 -19.73 7.15
C THR A 41 -16.85 -20.65 5.92
N ASN A 42 -17.79 -20.55 4.96
CA ASN A 42 -17.74 -21.33 3.72
C ASN A 42 -16.71 -20.78 2.72
N GLU A 43 -16.54 -19.45 2.65
CA GLU A 43 -15.49 -18.82 1.84
C GLU A 43 -14.12 -19.07 2.47
N GLU A 44 -14.04 -19.06 3.81
CA GLU A 44 -12.81 -19.38 4.53
C GLU A 44 -12.30 -20.80 4.29
N ALA A 45 -13.17 -21.75 3.97
CA ALA A 45 -12.77 -23.13 3.71
C ALA A 45 -11.98 -23.28 2.39
N ASN A 46 -11.94 -22.25 1.53
CA ASN A 46 -11.33 -22.31 0.20
C ASN A 46 -10.21 -21.27 0.03
N HIS A 47 -9.07 -21.53 0.66
CA HIS A 47 -7.92 -20.64 0.58
C HIS A 47 -7.28 -20.63 -0.83
N SER A 48 -7.36 -19.49 -1.51
CA SER A 48 -6.69 -19.28 -2.80
C SER A 48 -5.17 -19.23 -2.69
N ALA A 49 -4.63 -18.85 -1.53
CA ALA A 49 -3.20 -18.81 -1.24
C ALA A 49 -2.93 -18.89 0.27
N THR A 50 -1.73 -19.33 0.64
CA THR A 50 -1.22 -19.27 2.02
C THR A 50 0.16 -18.61 1.99
N ILE A 51 0.45 -17.78 3.00
CA ILE A 51 1.76 -17.14 3.14
C ILE A 51 2.60 -17.93 4.14
N ASN A 52 3.90 -18.04 3.88
CA ASN A 52 4.83 -18.73 4.78
C ASN A 52 5.32 -17.83 5.93
N GLY A 53 5.06 -16.53 5.86
CA GLY A 53 5.46 -15.57 6.87
C GLY A 53 5.36 -14.12 6.38
N PHE A 54 5.67 -13.20 7.28
CA PHE A 54 5.83 -11.78 7.02
C PHE A 54 7.07 -11.26 7.75
N GLU A 55 7.61 -10.14 7.29
CA GLU A 55 8.73 -9.44 7.93
C GLU A 55 8.47 -7.94 7.93
N ASP A 56 8.92 -7.24 8.98
CA ASP A 56 8.89 -5.79 9.03
C ASP A 56 10.20 -5.20 8.49
N VAL A 57 10.10 -4.24 7.57
CA VAL A 57 11.25 -3.43 7.15
C VAL A 57 11.67 -2.51 8.31
N PRO A 58 12.98 -2.35 8.59
CA PRO A 58 13.47 -1.36 9.54
C PRO A 58 12.84 0.02 9.31
N VAL A 59 12.30 0.60 10.38
CA VAL A 59 11.65 1.91 10.31
C VAL A 59 12.68 2.98 9.94
N ASN A 60 12.24 3.99 9.19
CA ASN A 60 13.04 5.17 8.82
C ASN A 60 14.36 4.84 8.11
N SER A 61 14.33 3.81 7.25
CA SER A 61 15.47 3.39 6.42
C SER A 61 15.03 3.23 4.98
N GLU A 62 15.21 4.28 4.17
CA GLU A 62 14.90 4.23 2.74
C GLU A 62 15.72 3.17 2.00
N ASP A 63 16.97 2.93 2.39
CA ASP A 63 17.81 1.86 1.81
C ASP A 63 17.24 0.47 2.09
N ALA A 64 16.78 0.20 3.31
CA ALA A 64 16.15 -1.08 3.64
C ALA A 64 14.82 -1.25 2.89
N LEU A 65 14.02 -0.18 2.80
CA LEU A 65 12.79 -0.19 2.02
C LEU A 65 13.06 -0.41 0.54
N GLN A 66 14.09 0.23 -0.02
CA GLN A 66 14.47 0.08 -1.43
C GLN A 66 14.84 -1.36 -1.74
N LYS A 67 15.65 -1.99 -0.89
CA LYS A 67 16.00 -3.41 -1.00
C LYS A 67 14.77 -4.30 -0.93
N ALA A 68 13.84 -4.04 -0.02
CA ALA A 68 12.61 -4.81 0.08
C ALA A 68 11.73 -4.67 -1.17
N VAL A 69 11.52 -3.44 -1.65
CA VAL A 69 10.73 -3.13 -2.85
C VAL A 69 11.33 -3.75 -4.11
N ALA A 70 12.66 -3.80 -4.22
CA ALA A 70 13.35 -4.46 -5.32
C ALA A 70 13.08 -5.97 -5.40
N ASN A 71 12.75 -6.60 -4.27
CA ASN A 71 12.43 -8.02 -4.22
C ASN A 71 10.93 -8.29 -4.43
N GLN A 72 10.05 -7.39 -3.97
CA GLN A 72 8.60 -7.57 -4.02
C GLN A 72 7.84 -6.30 -3.59
N PRO A 73 6.53 -6.18 -3.90
CA PRO A 73 5.72 -5.11 -3.32
C PRO A 73 5.71 -5.12 -1.78
N VAL A 74 5.72 -3.93 -1.19
CA VAL A 74 5.80 -3.71 0.27
C VAL A 74 4.62 -2.87 0.73
N SER A 75 3.95 -3.29 1.81
CA SER A 75 2.91 -2.48 2.45
C SER A 75 3.53 -1.38 3.31
N VAL A 76 3.19 -0.13 3.01
CA VAL A 76 3.67 1.07 3.69
C VAL A 76 2.49 1.92 4.16
N VAL A 77 2.74 2.83 5.10
CA VAL A 77 1.73 3.76 5.62
C VAL A 77 2.22 5.18 5.37
N ILE A 78 1.34 6.03 4.86
CA ILE A 78 1.62 7.43 4.52
C ILE A 78 0.60 8.36 5.17
N ASP A 79 0.90 9.66 5.22
CA ASP A 79 -0.09 10.69 5.50
C ASP A 79 -0.77 11.13 4.20
N ALA A 80 -2.07 10.81 4.06
CA ALA A 80 -2.86 11.13 2.87
C ALA A 80 -3.85 12.29 3.08
N LYS A 81 -3.75 13.05 4.19
CA LYS A 81 -4.74 14.10 4.52
C LYS A 81 -4.60 15.36 3.68
N GLY A 82 -3.39 15.68 3.21
CA GLY A 82 -3.11 16.91 2.47
C GLY A 82 -3.96 17.06 1.21
N PHE A 83 -4.45 18.27 0.93
CA PHE A 83 -5.20 18.56 -0.30
C PHE A 83 -4.37 18.30 -1.55
N ASP A 84 -3.09 18.64 -1.53
CA ASP A 84 -2.18 18.42 -2.66
C ASP A 84 -2.03 16.92 -2.97
N PHE A 85 -2.05 16.07 -1.93
CA PHE A 85 -2.06 14.63 -2.10
C PHE A 85 -3.39 14.14 -2.70
N GLN A 86 -4.53 14.63 -2.21
CA GLN A 86 -5.85 14.21 -2.70
C GLN A 86 -6.08 14.62 -4.16
N LEU A 87 -5.60 15.80 -4.55
CA LEU A 87 -5.77 16.38 -5.88
C LEU A 87 -4.65 16.03 -6.86
N ASN A 88 -3.67 15.22 -6.44
CA ASN A 88 -2.56 14.83 -7.29
C ASN A 88 -3.06 14.14 -8.57
N SER A 89 -2.61 14.66 -9.72
CA SER A 89 -3.01 14.18 -11.05
C SER A 89 -1.84 13.73 -11.92
N GLY A 90 -0.59 13.89 -11.45
CA GLY A 90 0.61 13.43 -12.13
C GLY A 90 1.89 14.11 -11.64
N GLY A 91 3.04 13.59 -12.06
CA GLY A 91 4.36 14.07 -11.65
C GLY A 91 4.85 13.43 -10.35
N VAL A 92 6.08 13.78 -9.94
CA VAL A 92 6.62 13.40 -8.64
C VAL A 92 6.07 14.33 -7.57
N PHE A 93 5.33 13.76 -6.63
CA PHE A 93 4.77 14.45 -5.49
C PHE A 93 5.87 14.74 -4.45
N MET A 94 6.13 16.03 -4.21
CA MET A 94 7.19 16.54 -3.32
C MET A 94 6.64 17.18 -2.04
N GLY A 95 5.34 16.99 -1.76
CA GLY A 95 4.69 17.47 -0.56
C GLY A 95 3.98 18.82 -0.70
N PRO A 96 3.58 19.42 0.45
CA PRO A 96 3.93 19.01 1.81
C PRO A 96 3.22 17.71 2.26
N CYS A 97 3.95 16.83 2.96
CA CYS A 97 3.35 15.72 3.71
C CYS A 97 3.62 15.89 5.21
N GLY A 98 2.74 15.29 6.03
CA GLY A 98 2.94 15.17 7.47
C GLY A 98 3.43 13.77 7.85
N THR A 99 3.81 13.61 9.12
CA THR A 99 4.16 12.30 9.69
C THR A 99 2.97 11.65 10.43
N GLN A 100 1.75 12.18 10.27
CA GLN A 100 0.53 11.61 10.84
C GLN A 100 -0.01 10.49 9.94
N LEU A 101 0.71 9.38 9.93
CA LEU A 101 0.42 8.21 9.09
C LEU A 101 -1.02 7.72 9.31
N ASN A 102 -1.81 7.67 8.23
CA ASN A 102 -3.24 7.37 8.30
C ASN A 102 -3.76 6.52 7.14
N HIS A 103 -2.94 6.24 6.14
CA HIS A 103 -3.39 5.52 4.95
C HIS A 103 -2.39 4.43 4.55
N GLY A 104 -2.89 3.19 4.51
CA GLY A 104 -2.12 2.04 4.03
C GLY A 104 -2.09 2.02 2.50
N VAL A 105 -0.90 1.91 1.94
CA VAL A 105 -0.66 1.85 0.49
C VAL A 105 0.39 0.77 0.18
N THR A 106 0.61 0.51 -1.10
CA THR A 106 1.63 -0.48 -1.53
C THR A 106 2.72 0.20 -2.34
N ALA A 107 3.96 0.15 -1.87
CA ALA A 107 5.12 0.49 -2.67
C ALA A 107 5.39 -0.67 -3.64
N VAL A 108 5.33 -0.40 -4.94
CA VAL A 108 5.45 -1.41 -6.01
C VAL A 108 6.72 -1.24 -6.85
N GLY A 109 7.44 -0.14 -6.66
CA GLY A 109 8.69 0.14 -7.38
C GLY A 109 9.30 1.48 -6.96
N TYR A 110 10.40 1.84 -7.62
CA TYR A 110 11.07 3.11 -7.50
C TYR A 110 11.83 3.40 -8.79
N GLY A 111 12.18 4.67 -9.02
CA GLY A 111 12.93 5.08 -10.19
C GLY A 111 13.46 6.50 -10.07
N ASP A 112 13.81 7.04 -11.22
CA ASP A 112 14.33 8.38 -11.44
C ASP A 112 13.49 8.98 -12.58
N ASP A 113 12.97 10.19 -12.39
CA ASP A 113 12.24 10.92 -13.44
C ASP A 113 13.23 11.54 -14.45
N ASP A 114 12.73 12.05 -15.57
CA ASP A 114 13.57 12.60 -16.65
C ASP A 114 14.47 13.77 -16.19
N ASP A 115 14.07 14.49 -15.13
CA ASP A 115 14.83 15.58 -14.53
C ASP A 115 15.82 15.13 -13.44
N GLY A 116 15.92 13.82 -13.19
CA GLY A 116 16.75 13.22 -12.15
C GLY A 116 16.07 13.12 -10.78
N THR A 117 14.81 13.53 -10.64
CA THR A 117 14.07 13.42 -9.37
C THR A 117 13.78 11.96 -9.07
N LYS A 118 14.31 11.46 -7.96
CA LYS A 118 14.06 10.09 -7.49
C LYS A 118 12.66 9.96 -6.94
N TYR A 119 12.01 8.84 -7.23
CA TYR A 119 10.66 8.57 -6.74
C TYR A 119 10.44 7.13 -6.27
N TRP A 120 9.46 6.98 -5.38
CA TRP A 120 8.74 5.74 -5.06
C TRP A 120 7.51 5.65 -5.94
N LEU A 121 7.28 4.49 -6.57
CA LEU A 121 6.01 4.19 -7.25
C LEU A 121 5.07 3.51 -6.26
N VAL A 122 3.98 4.18 -5.92
CA VAL A 122 3.02 3.75 -4.91
C VAL A 122 1.67 3.50 -5.55
N LYS A 123 1.12 2.30 -5.33
CA LYS A 123 -0.22 1.90 -5.76
C LYS A 123 -1.24 2.21 -4.68
N LYS A 124 -2.39 2.74 -5.09
CA LYS A 124 -3.53 3.05 -4.23
C LYS A 124 -4.78 2.25 -4.61
N SER A 125 -5.74 2.19 -3.68
CA SER A 125 -7.03 1.52 -3.85
C SER A 125 -8.18 2.46 -4.27
N TRP A 126 -7.89 3.70 -4.68
CA TRP A 126 -8.91 4.72 -5.01
C TRP A 126 -9.42 4.66 -6.46
N GLY A 127 -9.12 3.58 -7.17
CA GLY A 127 -9.52 3.38 -8.57
C GLY A 127 -8.61 4.09 -9.58
N GLY A 128 -8.78 3.73 -10.86
CA GLY A 128 -7.88 4.16 -11.94
C GLY A 128 -8.07 5.62 -12.39
N SER A 129 -9.07 6.34 -11.90
CA SER A 129 -9.31 7.74 -12.24
C SER A 129 -8.50 8.72 -11.39
N TRP A 130 -7.81 8.25 -10.37
CA TRP A 130 -7.03 9.07 -9.44
C TRP A 130 -5.54 8.99 -9.75
N GLY A 131 -4.82 10.11 -9.66
CA GLY A 131 -3.37 10.15 -9.93
C GLY A 131 -3.01 9.64 -11.32
N GLU A 132 -1.90 8.92 -11.40
CA GLU A 132 -1.39 8.30 -12.62
C GLU A 132 -2.00 6.89 -12.76
N GLN A 133 -3.28 6.80 -13.12
CA GLN A 133 -4.01 5.52 -13.26
C GLN A 133 -4.11 4.69 -11.98
N GLY A 134 -4.31 5.35 -10.83
CA GLY A 134 -4.36 4.74 -9.50
C GLY A 134 -3.00 4.67 -8.79
N TYR A 135 -1.97 5.26 -9.38
CA TYR A 135 -0.62 5.34 -8.82
C TYR A 135 -0.24 6.78 -8.50
N ILE A 136 0.75 6.91 -7.62
CA ILE A 136 1.44 8.16 -7.33
C ILE A 136 2.94 7.91 -7.30
N ARG A 137 3.71 8.84 -7.88
CA ARG A 137 5.15 8.93 -7.70
C ARG A 137 5.41 9.86 -6.54
N MET A 138 5.98 9.35 -5.44
CA MET A 138 6.34 10.17 -4.27
C MET A 138 7.84 10.38 -4.25
N GLN A 139 8.31 11.58 -3.90
CA GLN A 139 9.74 11.87 -3.88
C GLN A 139 10.50 10.88 -2.97
N ARG A 140 11.68 10.47 -3.41
CA ARG A 140 12.60 9.59 -2.67
C ARG A 140 13.91 10.34 -2.47
N ASP A 141 14.72 9.89 -1.50
CA ASP A 141 16.05 10.45 -1.24
C ASP A 141 15.95 11.90 -0.72
N VAL A 142 15.08 12.07 0.28
CA VAL A 142 14.87 13.35 0.98
C VAL A 142 15.62 13.34 2.31
N ASP A 143 15.93 14.53 2.84
CA ASP A 143 16.67 14.66 4.11
C ASP A 143 15.90 14.08 5.32
N ALA A 144 14.57 14.05 5.23
CA ALA A 144 13.70 13.51 6.27
C ALA A 144 13.76 11.98 6.30
N LYS A 145 14.09 11.40 7.46
CA LYS A 145 14.23 9.94 7.61
C LYS A 145 12.89 9.21 7.51
N GLU A 146 11.81 9.91 7.78
CA GLU A 146 10.44 9.44 7.68
C GLU A 146 9.95 9.34 6.22
N GLY A 147 10.70 9.91 5.27
CA GLY A 147 10.28 10.09 3.89
C GLY A 147 9.62 11.45 3.63
N PRO A 148 9.17 11.70 2.38
CA PRO A 148 8.51 12.95 2.00
C PRO A 148 7.17 13.16 2.72
#